data_AF-A0A497AP38-F1
#
_entry.id   AF-A0A497AP38-F1
#
_cell.length_a   1.000
_cell.length_b   1.000
_cell.length_c   1.000
_cell.angle_alpha   90.00
_cell.angle_beta   90.00
_cell.angle_gamma   90.00
#
_symmetry.space_group_name_H-M   'P 1'
#
loop_
_entity.id
_entity.type
_entity.pdbx_description
1 polymer ?
#
loop_
_entity_poly.entity_id
_entity_poly.type
_entity_poly.pdbx_seq_one_letter_code
_entity_poly.pdbx_strand_id
1 'polypeptide(L)'
;EYYVDWRKGKLAVVQWHLRGILPEDKEAYDKGKKSFAEIIVGHSLHQDFRIWFEGLDYRVEWVVLEDSMESYLRYNLGQRDPRTGNVQKALALSKEIPALSEKSKAEEKEEDKVLISESDTKIIEKYALHEYDNWLPPGDVGAGWRTWGVLVTISMGVVLPGVQRESFHEYFYYPSPDLPKRNQEILHGRIIFRAFKKPRPLWWTWMAIRSPFPANPWCELDHGVYKPLPAEDLKYIDKEDYPEWKERREDC
;
A
#
# COMPACT_ATOMS: atom_id res chain seq x y z
N GLU A 1 19.79 -10.96 -20.15
CA GLU A 1 18.36 -10.57 -20.06
C GLU A 1 17.75 -10.73 -18.66
N TYR A 2 18.40 -11.40 -17.71
CA TYR A 2 17.91 -11.55 -16.31
C TYR A 2 18.60 -10.62 -15.29
N TYR A 3 19.37 -9.64 -15.78
CA TYR A 3 19.99 -8.62 -14.94
C TYR A 3 19.23 -7.32 -15.21
N VAL A 4 18.36 -7.00 -14.27
CA VAL A 4 17.51 -5.82 -14.31
C VAL A 4 18.32 -4.61 -13.88
N ASP A 5 18.03 -3.48 -14.52
CA ASP A 5 18.44 -2.15 -14.05
C ASP A 5 17.80 -1.88 -12.68
N TRP A 6 18.54 -2.24 -11.62
CA TRP A 6 18.11 -2.09 -10.25
C TRP A 6 17.99 -0.60 -9.92
N ARG A 7 16.80 -0.18 -9.51
CA ARG A 7 16.49 1.22 -9.22
C ARG A 7 16.25 1.39 -7.74
N LYS A 8 17.08 2.20 -7.09
CA LYS A 8 16.84 2.56 -5.71
C LYS A 8 15.53 3.35 -5.60
N GLY A 9 14.75 3.14 -4.54
CA GLY A 9 13.68 4.06 -4.16
C GLY A 9 14.28 5.31 -3.53
N LYS A 10 14.06 6.48 -4.14
CA LYS A 10 14.47 7.79 -3.56
C LYS A 10 13.67 8.12 -2.31
N LEU A 11 12.38 7.81 -2.37
CA LEU A 11 11.42 8.09 -1.33
C LEU A 11 10.34 7.02 -1.42
N ALA A 12 9.92 6.53 -0.27
CA ALA A 12 8.64 5.88 -0.12
C ALA A 12 7.87 6.51 1.04
N VAL A 13 6.55 6.57 0.89
CA VAL A 13 5.64 7.12 1.89
C VAL A 13 4.53 6.10 2.11
N VAL A 14 4.27 5.82 3.38
CA VAL A 14 3.16 5.01 3.86
C VAL A 14 2.13 5.94 4.46
N GLN A 15 0.91 5.92 3.92
CA GLN A 15 -0.13 6.87 4.29
C GLN A 15 -1.45 6.16 4.51
N TRP A 16 -2.25 6.61 5.46
CA TRP A 16 -3.67 6.28 5.50
C TRP A 16 -4.44 7.32 4.70
N HIS A 17 -5.19 6.86 3.71
CA HIS A 17 -6.00 7.71 2.85
C HIS A 17 -7.46 7.66 3.29
N LEU A 18 -7.91 8.79 3.84
CA LEU A 18 -9.29 9.02 4.22
C LEU A 18 -9.96 9.92 3.19
N ARG A 19 -11.25 9.66 2.95
CA ARG A 19 -12.08 10.43 2.01
C ARG A 19 -13.42 10.73 2.65
N GLY A 20 -14.05 11.82 2.21
CA GLY A 20 -15.40 12.16 2.61
C GLY A 20 -15.48 13.24 3.69
N ILE A 21 -14.37 13.84 4.10
CA ILE A 21 -14.36 14.89 5.13
C ILE A 21 -15.13 16.10 4.61
N LEU A 22 -16.14 16.54 5.36
CA LEU A 22 -16.99 17.64 4.96
C LEU A 22 -16.21 18.97 4.99
N PRO A 23 -16.49 19.93 4.08
CA PRO A 23 -15.84 21.24 4.09
C PRO A 23 -15.93 21.97 5.44
N GLU A 24 -17.08 21.88 6.12
CA GLU A 24 -17.31 22.48 7.43
C GLU A 24 -16.46 21.83 8.54
N ASP A 25 -16.21 20.53 8.47
CA ASP A 25 -15.37 19.81 9.42
C ASP A 25 -13.89 20.16 9.20
N LYS A 26 -13.46 20.24 7.94
CA LYS A 26 -12.13 20.72 7.59
C LYS A 26 -11.90 22.16 8.06
N GLU A 27 -12.87 23.04 7.83
CA GLU A 27 -12.80 24.43 8.29
C GLU A 27 -12.77 24.53 9.82
N ALA A 28 -13.53 23.68 10.53
CA ALA A 28 -13.49 23.62 11.98
C ALA A 28 -12.13 23.12 12.51
N TYR A 29 -11.54 22.11 11.86
CA TYR A 29 -10.20 21.60 12.17
C TYR A 29 -9.12 22.66 11.95
N ASP A 30 -9.14 23.36 10.82
CA ASP A 30 -8.17 24.43 10.50
C ASP A 30 -8.23 25.59 11.49
N LYS A 31 -9.42 25.85 12.05
CA LYS A 31 -9.63 26.86 13.10
C LYS A 31 -9.35 26.33 14.52
N GLY A 32 -8.90 25.09 14.66
CA GLY A 32 -8.64 24.43 15.95
C GLY A 32 -9.90 24.18 16.79
N LYS A 33 -11.08 24.19 16.18
CA LYS A 33 -12.37 23.98 16.86
C LYS A 33 -12.74 22.51 17.00
N LYS A 34 -12.27 21.67 16.09
CA LYS A 34 -12.35 20.22 16.14
C LYS A 34 -10.93 19.65 16.02
N SER A 35 -10.66 18.58 16.74
CA SER A 35 -9.46 17.76 16.58
C SER A 35 -9.54 16.93 15.30
N PHE A 36 -8.39 16.39 14.87
CA PHE A 36 -8.35 15.48 13.72
C PHE A 36 -9.17 14.21 13.98
N ALA A 37 -9.01 13.59 15.16
CA ALA A 37 -9.84 12.50 15.64
C ALA A 37 -11.36 12.75 15.48
N GLU A 38 -11.85 13.95 15.82
CA GLU A 38 -13.29 14.26 15.71
C GLU A 38 -13.81 14.30 14.28
N ILE A 39 -12.98 14.67 13.30
CA ILE A 39 -13.41 14.85 11.90
C ILE A 39 -13.21 13.62 11.04
N ILE A 40 -12.62 12.54 11.58
CA ILE A 40 -12.37 11.29 10.84
C ILE A 40 -13.28 10.13 11.24
N VAL A 41 -13.98 10.23 12.38
CA VAL A 41 -14.95 9.20 12.81
C VAL A 41 -16.06 9.08 11.76
N GLY A 42 -16.43 7.85 11.42
CA GLY A 42 -17.47 7.58 10.43
C GLY A 42 -16.99 7.66 8.97
N HIS A 43 -15.69 7.89 8.73
CA HIS A 43 -15.12 7.83 7.38
C HIS A 43 -14.43 6.51 7.11
N SER A 44 -14.28 6.15 5.82
CA SER A 44 -13.53 4.97 5.41
C SER A 44 -12.05 5.30 5.17
N LEU A 45 -11.21 4.27 5.30
CA LEU A 45 -9.76 4.38 5.20
C LEU A 45 -9.19 3.20 4.42
N HIS A 46 -8.14 3.49 3.65
CA HIS A 46 -7.21 2.48 3.13
C HIS A 46 -5.77 2.94 3.35
N GLN A 47 -4.81 2.04 3.21
CA GLN A 47 -3.41 2.41 3.31
C GLN A 47 -2.75 2.46 1.93
N ASP A 48 -2.10 3.56 1.61
CA ASP A 48 -1.29 3.71 0.41
C ASP A 48 0.18 3.47 0.73
N PHE A 49 0.84 2.67 -0.09
CA PHE A 49 2.29 2.55 -0.13
C PHE A 49 2.80 3.09 -1.46
N ARG A 50 3.39 4.28 -1.41
CA ARG A 50 3.84 5.04 -2.59
C ARG A 50 5.36 5.06 -2.66
N ILE A 51 5.92 4.75 -3.82
CA ILE A 51 7.37 4.65 -4.02
C ILE A 51 7.78 5.46 -5.25
N TRP A 52 8.78 6.31 -5.09
CA TRP A 52 9.42 7.06 -6.16
C TRP A 52 10.81 6.45 -6.42
N PHE A 53 10.93 5.70 -7.50
CA PHE A 53 12.19 5.07 -7.90
C PHE A 53 13.08 6.02 -8.72
N GLU A 54 14.40 5.82 -8.65
CA GLU A 54 15.35 6.56 -9.48
C GLU A 54 15.11 6.29 -10.97
N GLY A 55 14.99 7.38 -11.74
CA GLY A 55 14.87 7.33 -13.20
C GLY A 55 13.54 6.79 -13.74
N LEU A 56 12.53 6.56 -12.89
CA LEU A 56 11.15 6.38 -13.34
C LEU A 56 10.46 7.75 -13.34
N ASP A 57 9.66 8.00 -14.37
CA ASP A 57 8.82 9.19 -14.53
C ASP A 57 7.47 9.05 -13.80
N TYR A 58 7.12 7.84 -13.37
CA TYR A 58 5.95 7.53 -12.56
C TYR A 58 6.33 7.08 -11.14
N ARG A 59 5.38 7.21 -10.21
CA ARG A 59 5.46 6.58 -8.89
C ARG A 59 4.76 5.21 -8.92
N VAL A 60 5.30 4.26 -8.17
CA VAL A 60 4.63 2.98 -7.89
C VAL A 60 3.69 3.19 -6.70
N GLU A 61 2.46 2.71 -6.79
CA GLU A 61 1.45 2.86 -5.73
C GLU A 61 0.67 1.56 -5.52
N TRP A 62 0.69 1.09 -4.27
CA TRP A 62 -0.13 -0.01 -3.78
C TRP A 62 -1.18 0.52 -2.80
N VAL A 63 -2.43 0.13 -3.00
CA VAL A 63 -3.52 0.35 -2.04
C VAL A 63 -3.71 -0.93 -1.25
N VAL A 64 -3.48 -0.89 0.05
CA VAL A 64 -3.64 -1.99 0.99
C VAL A 64 -4.97 -1.84 1.72
N LEU A 65 -5.71 -2.95 1.80
CA LEU A 65 -7.05 -3.03 2.36
C LEU A 65 -7.10 -4.07 3.49
N GLU A 66 -7.63 -3.66 4.62
CA GLU A 66 -7.84 -4.46 5.83
C GLU A 66 -9.20 -4.14 6.47
N ASP A 67 -9.68 -5.06 7.31
CA ASP A 67 -11.03 -5.03 7.92
C ASP A 67 -11.12 -4.19 9.22
N SER A 68 -9.99 -3.72 9.74
CA SER A 68 -9.89 -2.99 11.02
C SER A 68 -8.53 -2.31 11.17
N MET A 69 -8.45 -1.27 12.00
CA MET A 69 -7.16 -0.60 12.27
C MET A 69 -6.18 -1.51 12.99
N GLU A 70 -6.63 -2.40 13.87
CA GLU A 70 -5.77 -3.41 14.48
C GLU A 70 -5.20 -4.36 13.43
N SER A 71 -5.95 -4.70 12.38
CA SER A 71 -5.44 -5.53 11.28
C SER A 71 -4.41 -4.80 10.44
N TYR A 72 -4.65 -3.52 10.10
CA TYR A 72 -3.63 -2.66 9.49
C TYR A 72 -2.35 -2.61 10.32
N LEU A 73 -2.46 -2.44 11.64
CA LEU A 73 -1.28 -2.42 12.52
C LEU A 73 -0.55 -3.76 12.55
N ARG A 74 -1.26 -4.89 12.62
CA ARG A 74 -0.61 -6.21 12.57
C ARG A 74 0.15 -6.40 11.26
N TYR A 75 -0.43 -5.99 10.14
CA TYR A 75 0.23 -6.04 8.83
C TYR A 75 1.47 -5.15 8.84
N ASN A 76 1.34 -3.89 9.25
CA ASN A 76 2.42 -2.91 9.29
C ASN A 76 3.58 -3.31 10.21
N LEU A 77 3.32 -4.06 11.28
CA LEU A 77 4.34 -4.51 12.24
C LEU A 77 4.84 -5.93 11.94
N GLY A 78 4.43 -6.53 10.82
CA GLY A 78 4.81 -7.90 10.46
C GLY A 78 4.42 -8.93 11.53
N GLN A 79 3.24 -8.77 12.13
CA GLN A 79 2.74 -9.65 13.17
C GLN A 79 1.94 -10.81 12.58
N ARG A 80 1.62 -11.79 13.43
CA ARG A 80 0.76 -12.91 13.07
C ARG A 80 -0.71 -12.53 13.21
N ASP A 81 -1.53 -13.04 12.30
CA ASP A 81 -2.97 -13.04 12.45
C ASP A 81 -3.36 -13.98 13.61
N PRO A 82 -4.05 -13.49 14.66
CA PRO A 82 -4.44 -14.31 15.80
C PRO A 82 -5.45 -15.41 15.44
N ARG A 83 -6.20 -15.27 14.34
CA ARG A 83 -7.22 -16.24 13.92
C ARG A 83 -6.58 -17.48 13.29
N THR A 84 -5.53 -17.28 12.49
CA THR A 84 -4.89 -18.36 11.72
C THR A 84 -3.51 -18.76 12.24
N GLY A 85 -2.86 -17.91 13.04
CA GLY A 85 -1.47 -18.07 13.46
C GLY A 85 -0.45 -17.84 12.34
N ASN A 86 -0.89 -17.54 11.11
CA ASN A 86 -0.02 -17.21 9.98
C ASN A 86 0.45 -15.75 10.07
N VAL A 87 1.37 -15.35 9.20
CA VAL A 87 1.64 -13.92 8.97
C VAL A 87 0.36 -13.19 8.59
N GLN A 88 0.15 -11.99 9.12
CA GLN A 88 -0.95 -11.12 8.69
C GLN A 88 -0.79 -10.81 7.20
N LYS A 89 -1.81 -11.17 6.42
CA LYS A 89 -1.87 -10.85 4.99
C LYS A 89 -2.96 -9.83 4.78
N ALA A 90 -2.65 -8.80 4.00
CA ALA A 90 -3.61 -7.80 3.58
C ALA A 90 -3.93 -7.96 2.10
N LEU A 91 -5.13 -7.52 1.70
CA LEU A 91 -5.48 -7.40 0.30
C LEU A 91 -4.77 -6.17 -0.26
N ALA A 92 -4.27 -6.25 -1.50
CA ALA A 92 -3.68 -5.12 -2.19
C ALA A 92 -4.38 -4.86 -3.54
N LEU A 93 -4.33 -3.62 -4.00
CA LEU A 93 -4.73 -3.20 -5.34
C LEU A 93 -3.58 -2.38 -5.93
N SER A 94 -3.29 -2.61 -7.20
CA SER A 94 -2.40 -1.74 -7.98
C SER A 94 -3.19 -0.53 -8.47
N LYS A 95 -2.58 0.66 -8.44
CA LYS A 95 -3.19 1.87 -9.00
C LYS A 95 -2.40 2.34 -10.21
N GLU A 96 -3.03 2.37 -11.38
CA GLU A 96 -2.44 3.05 -12.53
C GLU A 96 -2.64 4.56 -12.40
N ILE A 97 -1.56 5.33 -12.58
CA ILE A 97 -1.57 6.80 -12.65
C ILE A 97 -1.02 7.23 -14.02
N PRO A 98 -1.63 8.19 -14.72
CA PRO A 98 -2.83 8.92 -14.32
C PRO A 98 -4.06 8.06 -14.60
N ALA A 99 -4.92 7.91 -13.60
CA ALA A 99 -6.24 7.33 -13.79
C ALA A 99 -6.85 8.02 -15.01
N LEU A 100 -7.07 7.27 -16.09
CA LEU A 100 -7.90 7.71 -17.20
C LEU A 100 -9.18 8.23 -16.54
N SER A 101 -9.36 9.54 -16.60
CA SER A 101 -10.52 10.25 -16.07
C SER A 101 -11.71 9.97 -16.97
N GLU A 102 -12.07 8.71 -17.15
CA GLU A 102 -13.36 8.32 -17.65
C GLU A 102 -14.24 8.10 -16.44
N LYS A 103 -14.98 9.16 -16.11
CA LYS A 103 -16.24 9.19 -15.36
C LYS A 103 -16.72 7.79 -14.94
N SER A 104 -16.18 7.26 -13.85
CA SER A 104 -16.86 6.17 -13.15
C SER A 104 -18.03 6.81 -12.38
N LYS A 105 -19.14 7.01 -13.10
CA LYS A 105 -20.48 7.12 -12.50
C LYS A 105 -20.89 5.74 -11.97
N ALA A 106 -20.03 5.08 -11.21
CA ALA A 106 -20.44 3.96 -10.39
C ALA A 106 -21.11 4.59 -9.17
N GLU A 107 -22.44 4.46 -9.08
CA GLU A 107 -23.13 4.64 -7.82
C GLU A 107 -22.41 3.77 -6.80
N GLU A 108 -21.71 4.38 -5.84
CA GLU A 108 -21.21 3.64 -4.68
C GLU A 108 -22.44 3.05 -4.00
N LYS A 109 -22.65 1.75 -4.14
CA LYS A 109 -23.59 1.04 -3.28
C LYS A 109 -23.14 1.28 -1.83
N GLU A 110 -24.10 1.57 -0.96
CA GLU A 110 -23.97 1.49 0.50
C GLU A 110 -23.70 0.02 0.90
N GLU A 111 -22.60 -0.56 0.45
CA GLU A 111 -22.07 -1.77 1.06
C GLU A 111 -21.40 -1.39 2.37
N ASP A 112 -21.39 -2.31 3.33
CA ASP A 112 -20.82 -2.19 4.68
C ASP A 112 -19.37 -1.68 4.65
N LYS A 113 -19.17 -0.37 4.48
CA LYS A 113 -17.86 0.25 4.57
C LYS A 113 -17.45 0.12 6.03
N VAL A 114 -16.29 -0.49 6.29
CA VAL A 114 -15.66 -0.40 7.61
C VAL A 114 -15.36 1.09 7.83
N LEU A 115 -16.07 1.69 8.79
CA LEU A 115 -15.92 3.08 9.17
C LEU A 115 -15.04 3.18 10.40
N ILE A 116 -14.24 4.25 10.46
CA ILE A 116 -13.40 4.57 11.60
C ILE A 116 -14.28 4.81 12.83
N SER A 117 -14.05 4.02 13.88
CA SER A 117 -14.63 4.22 15.21
C SER A 117 -13.82 5.21 16.05
N GLU A 118 -14.36 5.65 17.19
CA GLU A 118 -13.61 6.47 18.16
C GLU A 118 -12.36 5.77 18.71
N SER A 119 -12.36 4.43 18.84
CA SER A 119 -11.17 3.67 19.24
C SER A 119 -10.11 3.64 18.15
N ASP A 120 -10.53 3.58 16.89
CA ASP A 120 -9.63 3.58 15.73
C ASP A 120 -8.86 4.90 15.63
N THR A 121 -9.49 6.03 15.97
CA THR A 121 -8.81 7.34 15.94
C THR A 121 -7.60 7.38 16.85
N LYS A 122 -7.61 6.67 18.00
CA LYS A 122 -6.46 6.58 18.91
C LYS A 122 -5.29 5.85 18.27
N ILE A 123 -5.55 4.83 17.46
CA ILE A 123 -4.53 4.15 16.67
C ILE A 123 -4.00 5.10 15.60
N ILE A 124 -4.91 5.81 14.91
CA ILE A 124 -4.55 6.73 13.83
C ILE A 124 -3.62 7.84 14.34
N GLU A 125 -4.08 8.59 15.35
CA GLU A 125 -3.34 9.67 16.03
C GLU A 125 -2.01 9.19 16.62
N LYS A 126 -1.95 7.95 17.11
CA LYS A 126 -0.72 7.40 17.69
C LYS A 126 0.44 7.33 16.69
N TYR A 127 0.15 7.13 15.40
CA TYR A 127 1.15 6.97 14.34
C TYR A 127 1.16 8.12 13.33
N ALA A 128 0.18 9.02 13.36
CA ALA A 128 0.14 10.15 12.45
C ALA A 128 1.36 11.07 12.61
N LEU A 129 1.91 11.49 11.47
CA LEU A 129 2.96 12.49 11.36
C LEU A 129 2.36 13.70 10.63
N HIS A 130 1.49 14.42 11.33
CA HIS A 130 0.61 15.45 10.76
C HIS A 130 1.34 16.55 9.99
N GLU A 131 2.61 16.80 10.31
CA GLU A 131 3.46 17.74 9.57
C GLU A 131 3.72 17.32 8.12
N TYR A 132 3.52 16.05 7.77
CA TYR A 132 3.67 15.48 6.43
C TYR A 132 2.33 15.05 5.81
N ASP A 133 1.21 15.39 6.43
CA ASP A 133 -0.10 15.07 5.88
C ASP A 133 -0.36 15.90 4.62
N ASN A 134 -1.00 15.26 3.63
CA ASN A 134 -1.42 15.95 2.42
C ASN A 134 -2.95 16.03 2.36
N TRP A 135 -3.47 17.25 2.45
CA TRP A 135 -4.89 17.54 2.34
C TRP A 135 -5.28 17.75 0.88
N LEU A 136 -6.24 16.96 0.41
CA LEU A 136 -6.73 16.97 -0.96
C LEU A 136 -8.06 17.73 -1.02
N PRO A 137 -8.12 18.88 -1.72
CA PRO A 137 -9.36 19.65 -1.84
C PRO A 137 -10.42 18.87 -2.63
N PRO A 138 -11.71 19.22 -2.45
CA PRO A 138 -12.80 18.62 -3.22
C PRO A 138 -12.54 18.67 -4.73
N GLY A 139 -12.74 17.53 -5.41
CA GLY A 139 -12.52 17.39 -6.85
C GLY A 139 -11.10 16.97 -7.25
N ASP A 140 -10.13 16.99 -6.34
CA ASP A 140 -8.78 16.48 -6.63
C ASP A 140 -8.74 14.95 -6.71
N VAL A 141 -7.71 14.45 -7.38
CA VAL A 141 -7.47 13.00 -7.48
C VAL A 141 -7.24 12.42 -6.08
N GLY A 142 -8.18 11.58 -5.65
CA GLY A 142 -8.18 10.99 -4.32
C GLY A 142 -9.08 11.71 -3.31
N ALA A 143 -9.74 12.80 -3.67
CA ALA A 143 -10.81 13.40 -2.88
C ALA A 143 -12.19 13.01 -3.43
N GLY A 144 -13.24 13.27 -2.65
CA GLY A 144 -14.59 13.26 -3.19
C GLY A 144 -14.85 14.53 -3.99
N TRP A 145 -15.88 14.54 -4.84
CA TRP A 145 -16.15 15.72 -5.67
C TRP A 145 -16.53 16.97 -4.84
N ARG A 146 -17.12 16.75 -3.66
CA ARG A 146 -17.63 17.77 -2.73
C ARG A 146 -16.98 17.72 -1.35
N THR A 147 -16.08 16.77 -1.13
CA THR A 147 -15.53 16.45 0.18
C THR A 147 -14.02 16.33 0.10
N TRP A 148 -13.35 16.72 1.17
CA TRP A 148 -11.91 16.63 1.29
C TRP A 148 -11.45 15.18 1.38
N GLY A 149 -10.25 14.94 0.87
CA GLY A 149 -9.44 13.78 1.23
C GLY A 149 -8.27 14.20 2.10
N VAL A 150 -7.71 13.26 2.85
CA VAL A 150 -6.44 13.47 3.55
C VAL A 150 -5.60 12.21 3.45
N LEU A 151 -4.33 12.41 3.14
CA LEU A 151 -3.29 11.39 3.18
C LEU A 151 -2.52 11.58 4.48
N VAL A 152 -2.89 10.81 5.52
CA VAL A 152 -2.26 10.84 6.84
C VAL A 152 -0.96 10.06 6.76
N THR A 153 0.17 10.74 6.89
CA THR A 153 1.48 10.10 6.76
C THR A 153 1.83 9.36 8.06
N ILE A 154 2.18 8.08 7.96
CA ILE A 154 2.57 7.25 9.12
C ILE A 154 4.00 6.76 9.05
N SER A 155 4.61 6.76 7.87
CA SER A 155 6.02 6.44 7.71
C SER A 155 6.55 7.01 6.40
N MET A 156 7.81 7.39 6.40
CA MET A 156 8.58 7.83 5.24
C MET A 156 9.96 7.19 5.29
N GLY A 157 10.51 6.83 4.15
CA GLY A 157 11.79 6.15 4.10
C GLY A 157 12.26 5.88 2.69
N VAL A 158 13.09 4.86 2.56
CA VAL A 158 13.63 4.40 1.27
C VAL A 158 13.22 2.96 1.00
N VAL A 159 13.12 2.60 -0.27
CA VAL A 159 12.85 1.24 -0.70
C VAL A 159 14.01 0.73 -1.54
N LEU A 160 14.41 -0.51 -1.30
CA LEU A 160 15.21 -1.27 -2.25
C LEU A 160 14.28 -2.28 -2.92
N PRO A 161 14.20 -2.35 -4.25
CA PRO A 161 13.44 -3.41 -4.91
C PRO A 161 14.21 -4.73 -4.78
N GLY A 162 13.48 -5.81 -4.49
CA GLY A 162 13.88 -7.17 -4.81
C GLY A 162 13.33 -7.56 -6.18
N VAL A 163 12.96 -8.82 -6.33
CA VAL A 163 12.35 -9.35 -7.57
C VAL A 163 11.13 -8.53 -8.00
N GLN A 164 11.09 -8.11 -9.26
CA GLN A 164 10.00 -7.38 -9.90
C GLN A 164 9.48 -8.14 -11.13
N ARG A 165 8.38 -8.86 -10.97
CA ARG A 165 7.64 -9.55 -12.03
C ARG A 165 6.19 -9.10 -12.06
N GLU A 166 5.51 -9.35 -13.18
CA GLU A 166 4.09 -9.04 -13.35
C GLU A 166 3.20 -9.55 -12.20
N SER A 167 3.43 -10.76 -11.68
CA SER A 167 2.61 -11.35 -10.61
C SER A 167 3.27 -11.36 -9.23
N PHE A 168 4.46 -10.79 -9.09
CA PHE A 168 5.25 -10.83 -7.85
C PHE A 168 6.16 -9.61 -7.75
N HIS A 169 5.99 -8.83 -6.69
CA HIS A 169 6.88 -7.72 -6.36
C HIS A 169 7.41 -7.87 -4.95
N GLU A 170 8.70 -7.68 -4.80
CA GLU A 170 9.39 -7.66 -3.51
C GLU A 170 9.99 -6.29 -3.26
N TYR A 171 9.75 -5.77 -2.06
CA TYR A 171 10.31 -4.50 -1.61
C TYR A 171 10.98 -4.68 -0.26
N PHE A 172 12.09 -3.99 -0.05
CA PHE A 172 12.74 -3.83 1.25
C PHE A 172 12.60 -2.38 1.67
N TYR A 173 11.66 -2.11 2.56
CA TYR A 173 11.38 -0.77 3.04
C TYR A 173 12.15 -0.49 4.33
N TYR A 174 12.81 0.66 4.36
CA TYR A 174 13.58 1.14 5.49
C TYR A 174 13.06 2.53 5.85
N PRO A 175 12.24 2.65 6.92
CA PRO A 175 11.83 3.92 7.47
C PRO A 175 13.02 4.83 7.79
N SER A 176 12.84 6.13 7.67
CA SER A 176 13.87 7.10 8.01
C SER A 176 14.23 7.04 9.50
N PRO A 177 15.53 7.05 9.85
CA PRO A 177 15.97 7.07 11.25
C PRO A 177 15.58 8.35 12.00
N ASP A 178 15.16 9.40 11.29
CA ASP A 178 14.73 10.68 11.87
C ASP A 178 13.27 10.65 12.37
N LEU A 179 12.51 9.61 12.02
CA LEU A 179 11.14 9.46 12.50
C LEU A 179 11.08 9.05 13.97
N PRO A 180 9.95 9.26 14.68
CA PRO A 180 9.76 8.67 16.00
C PRO A 180 9.95 7.15 15.97
N LYS A 181 10.56 6.56 17.01
CA LYS A 181 10.89 5.11 17.06
C LYS A 181 9.74 4.19 16.65
N ARG A 182 8.51 4.50 17.06
CA ARG A 182 7.32 3.71 16.71
C ARG A 182 7.04 3.70 15.20
N ASN A 183 7.29 4.81 14.50
CA ASN A 183 7.09 4.95 13.06
C ASN A 183 8.21 4.27 12.27
N GLN A 184 9.38 4.07 12.89
CA GLN A 184 10.50 3.31 12.33
C GLN A 184 10.25 1.80 12.27
N GLU A 185 9.23 1.31 12.96
CA GLU A 185 8.82 -0.10 12.94
C GLU A 185 7.79 -0.39 11.83
N ILE A 186 7.12 0.65 11.31
CA ILE A 186 6.06 0.51 10.31
C ILE A 186 6.66 0.05 8.97
N LEU A 187 6.20 -1.11 8.51
CA LEU A 187 6.61 -1.78 7.28
C LEU A 187 8.11 -2.06 7.16
N HIS A 188 8.86 -1.96 8.26
CA HIS A 188 10.31 -2.10 8.22
C HIS A 188 10.73 -3.53 7.85
N GLY A 189 11.38 -3.66 6.69
CA GLY A 189 11.94 -4.91 6.19
C GLY A 189 11.34 -5.34 4.87
N ARG A 190 11.26 -6.65 4.67
CA ARG A 190 10.84 -7.28 3.41
C ARG A 190 9.32 -7.36 3.32
N ILE A 191 8.77 -6.77 2.27
CA ILE A 191 7.35 -6.74 1.91
C ILE A 191 7.20 -7.49 0.59
N ILE A 192 6.21 -8.39 0.53
CA ILE A 192 5.90 -9.17 -0.66
C ILE A 192 4.51 -8.78 -1.14
N PHE A 193 4.37 -8.55 -2.44
CA PHE A 193 3.09 -8.48 -3.14
C PHE A 193 3.05 -9.62 -4.13
N ARG A 194 2.03 -10.49 -4.04
CA ARG A 194 1.87 -11.63 -4.95
C ARG A 194 0.42 -11.75 -5.39
N ALA A 195 0.23 -11.95 -6.68
CA ALA A 195 -1.08 -12.21 -7.25
C ALA A 195 -1.45 -13.70 -7.12
N PHE A 196 -2.69 -13.98 -6.74
CA PHE A 196 -3.26 -15.32 -6.64
C PHE A 196 -4.51 -15.44 -7.52
N LYS A 197 -4.76 -16.62 -8.08
CA LYS A 197 -5.80 -16.83 -9.09
C LYS A 197 -7.20 -17.05 -8.52
N LYS A 198 -7.33 -17.56 -7.28
CA LYS A 198 -8.61 -18.03 -6.71
C LYS A 198 -8.99 -17.26 -5.44
N PRO A 199 -10.29 -16.95 -5.22
CA PRO A 199 -11.46 -17.25 -6.07
C PRO A 199 -11.58 -16.35 -7.32
N ARG A 200 -10.84 -15.24 -7.37
CA ARG A 200 -10.58 -14.41 -8.54
C ARG A 200 -9.13 -13.90 -8.45
N PRO A 201 -8.53 -13.41 -9.55
CA PRO A 201 -7.25 -12.71 -9.50
C PRO A 201 -7.26 -11.61 -8.44
N LEU A 202 -6.36 -11.72 -7.46
CA LEU A 202 -6.22 -10.75 -6.37
C LEU A 202 -4.76 -10.62 -5.97
N TRP A 203 -4.32 -9.40 -5.66
CA TRP A 203 -3.05 -9.16 -5.01
C TRP A 203 -3.17 -9.33 -3.51
N TRP A 204 -2.26 -10.11 -2.94
CA TRP A 204 -2.07 -10.21 -1.50
C TRP A 204 -0.70 -9.67 -1.13
N THR A 205 -0.63 -9.04 0.03
CA THR A 205 0.63 -8.54 0.58
C THR A 205 0.85 -8.98 2.01
N TRP A 206 2.12 -9.20 2.36
CA TRP A 206 2.55 -9.52 3.72
C TRP A 206 4.00 -9.13 3.95
N MET A 207 4.35 -8.92 5.22
CA MET A 207 5.72 -8.72 5.64
C MET A 207 6.40 -10.02 6.03
N ALA A 208 7.70 -10.12 5.79
CA ALA A 208 8.46 -11.31 6.12
C ALA A 208 8.98 -11.26 7.58
N ILE A 209 8.32 -12.01 8.48
CA ILE A 209 8.54 -11.92 9.96
C ILE A 209 9.93 -12.40 10.42
N ARG A 210 10.56 -13.34 9.72
CA ARG A 210 11.80 -14.02 10.18
C ARG A 210 13.07 -13.59 9.44
N SER A 211 13.09 -12.38 8.85
CA SER A 211 14.18 -11.93 7.96
C SER A 211 14.62 -12.98 6.92
N PRO A 212 13.69 -13.56 6.14
CA PRO A 212 14.08 -14.53 5.12
C PRO A 212 14.89 -13.85 4.02
N PHE A 213 15.90 -14.57 3.51
CA PHE A 213 16.72 -14.16 2.38
C PHE A 213 15.86 -13.62 1.22
N PRO A 214 16.32 -12.59 0.49
CA PRO A 214 15.66 -12.10 -0.71
C PRO A 214 15.26 -13.23 -1.66
N ALA A 215 14.19 -13.02 -2.42
CA ALA A 215 13.85 -13.93 -3.49
C ALA A 215 15.04 -14.01 -4.48
N ASN A 216 15.43 -15.22 -4.89
CA ASN A 216 16.57 -15.40 -5.78
C ASN A 216 16.20 -14.91 -7.18
N PRO A 217 16.75 -13.79 -7.70
CA PRO A 217 16.33 -13.21 -8.96
C PRO A 217 16.57 -14.10 -10.18
N TRP A 218 17.43 -15.11 -10.07
CA TRP A 218 17.66 -16.10 -11.13
C TRP A 218 16.57 -17.17 -11.18
N CYS A 219 16.20 -17.74 -10.03
CA CYS A 219 15.08 -18.68 -9.96
C CYS A 219 13.75 -17.99 -10.13
N GLU A 220 13.72 -16.74 -9.68
CA GLU A 220 12.58 -15.88 -9.72
C GLU A 220 12.71 -14.90 -10.91
N LEU A 221 13.32 -15.33 -12.03
CA LEU A 221 13.48 -14.63 -13.31
C LEU A 221 13.08 -13.15 -13.24
N ASP A 222 13.92 -12.35 -12.62
CA ASP A 222 13.58 -10.95 -12.39
C ASP A 222 13.51 -10.22 -13.74
N HIS A 223 12.40 -9.52 -13.99
CA HIS A 223 12.15 -8.82 -15.24
C HIS A 223 12.20 -7.30 -15.08
N GLY A 224 12.27 -6.79 -13.85
CA GLY A 224 12.30 -5.36 -13.61
C GLY A 224 10.97 -4.67 -13.91
N VAL A 225 9.87 -5.38 -13.72
CA VAL A 225 8.53 -4.82 -13.91
C VAL A 225 8.17 -4.00 -12.67
N TYR A 226 8.56 -2.73 -12.65
CA TYR A 226 8.23 -1.83 -11.53
C TYR A 226 6.78 -1.38 -11.52
N LYS A 227 6.14 -1.25 -12.69
CA LYS A 227 4.75 -0.82 -12.80
C LYS A 227 3.83 -1.99 -12.40
N PRO A 228 3.09 -1.91 -11.29
CA PRO A 228 2.16 -2.96 -10.91
C PRO A 228 0.93 -2.90 -11.82
N LEU A 229 0.48 -4.07 -12.27
CA LEU A 229 -0.72 -4.23 -13.09
C LEU A 229 -1.90 -4.71 -12.24
N PRO A 230 -3.15 -4.35 -12.60
CA PRO A 230 -4.33 -4.98 -12.01
C PRO A 230 -4.22 -6.50 -12.09
N ALA A 231 -4.63 -7.21 -11.02
CA ALA A 231 -4.48 -8.65 -10.95
C ALA A 231 -5.20 -9.36 -12.12
N GLU A 232 -6.31 -8.78 -12.58
CA GLU A 232 -7.13 -9.22 -13.70
C GLU A 232 -6.40 -9.13 -15.06
N ASP A 233 -5.44 -8.23 -15.20
CA ASP A 233 -4.69 -8.00 -16.44
C ASP A 233 -3.44 -8.88 -16.54
N LEU A 234 -3.14 -9.65 -15.48
CA LEU A 234 -1.97 -10.53 -15.45
C LEU A 234 -2.17 -11.75 -16.34
N LYS A 235 -1.30 -11.90 -17.33
CA LYS A 235 -1.29 -13.06 -18.23
C LYS A 235 -0.97 -14.36 -17.48
N TYR A 236 -0.14 -14.27 -16.45
CA TYR A 236 0.34 -15.41 -15.68
C TYR A 236 0.23 -15.10 -14.19
N ILE A 237 -0.54 -15.92 -13.48
CA ILE A 237 -0.80 -15.79 -12.05
C ILE A 237 -0.51 -17.13 -11.40
N ASP A 238 0.14 -17.10 -10.25
CA ASP A 238 0.44 -18.27 -9.44
C ASP A 238 1.27 -19.33 -10.19
N LYS A 239 2.10 -18.87 -11.13
CA LYS A 239 3.08 -19.69 -11.83
C LYS A 239 4.46 -19.37 -11.28
N GLU A 240 5.12 -20.39 -10.76
CA GLU A 240 6.55 -20.31 -10.47
C GLU A 240 7.34 -20.29 -11.78
N ASP A 241 6.85 -21.02 -12.81
CA ASP A 241 7.38 -21.06 -14.18
C ASP A 241 6.32 -20.76 -15.25
N TYR A 242 6.62 -19.89 -16.23
CA TYR A 242 5.73 -19.54 -17.33
C TYR A 242 6.02 -20.43 -18.56
N PRO A 243 5.01 -20.88 -19.33
CA PRO A 243 5.18 -21.91 -20.38
C PRO A 243 6.08 -21.52 -21.56
N GLU A 244 6.26 -20.23 -21.83
CA GLU A 244 7.18 -19.73 -22.85
C GLU A 244 8.66 -19.81 -22.42
N TRP A 245 8.94 -20.17 -21.16
CA TRP A 245 10.28 -20.29 -20.61
C TRP A 245 10.86 -21.66 -20.99
N LYS A 246 11.42 -21.73 -22.21
CA LYS A 246 11.87 -22.98 -22.85
C LYS A 246 13.06 -23.66 -22.17
N GLU A 247 13.77 -23.01 -21.25
CA GLU A 247 14.98 -23.56 -20.63
C GLU A 247 15.11 -23.12 -19.17
N ARG A 248 14.77 -24.02 -18.23
CA ARG A 248 15.47 -24.17 -16.93
C ARG A 248 14.85 -25.30 -16.10
N ARG A 249 15.68 -26.26 -15.71
CA ARG A 249 15.36 -27.31 -14.73
C ARG A 249 16.56 -27.83 -13.93
N GLU A 250 17.72 -27.18 -13.96
CA GLU A 250 18.91 -27.76 -13.29
C GLU A 250 19.44 -26.94 -12.10
N ASP A 251 19.25 -25.61 -12.04
CA ASP A 251 19.86 -24.75 -10.99
C ASP A 251 18.85 -24.08 -10.04
N CYS A 252 17.58 -24.51 -10.10
CA CYS A 252 16.52 -24.24 -9.14
C CYS A 252 15.84 -25.60 -8.85
#